data_AF-A0A7W8YNN1-F1
#
_entry.id   AF-A0A7W8YNN1-F1
#
_cell.length_a   1.000
_cell.length_b   1.000
_cell.length_c   1.000
_cell.angle_alpha   90.00
_cell.angle_beta   90.00
_cell.angle_gamma   90.00
#
_symmetry.space_group_name_H-M   'P 1'
#
loop_
_entity.id
_entity.type
_entity.pdbx_description
1 polymer ?
#
loop_
_entity_poly.entity_id
_entity_poly.type
_entity_poly.pdbx_seq_one_letter_code
_entity_poly.pdbx_strand_id
1 'polypeptide(L)'
;MAGYPTVYFDAWKNDFTPEPLVAFISEIDQGLSPFFKGIPRAKKYFNEAMNSMKQVLKPALKATMFGVAKHGLGLSSDHVVKLISEVSGGDTGVATREVMPNIADIEKGMSAAVDAALKQHKNTKQSIVTFKEKLTLLVAALEESNDVKLPIFIFVDELDRCRPDYAVELLEGIKHLFGVPGVYFLVATNMNQLGESTKAIYGAGFDGHRYLKRFFDMEYFLPLPNSLAYSKSLFLNVPLPPVGLFYTGFGGSISFENYDFLPYIFSTCADHFGCSLRDQFQAMKIFEAALYSVANRRIHIHC
;
A
#
# COMPACT_ATOMS: atom_id res chain seq x y z
N MET A 1 0.46 5.46 18.78
CA MET A 1 0.74 6.87 18.43
C MET A 1 -0.44 7.74 18.83
N ALA A 2 -0.64 7.99 20.12
CA ALA A 2 -1.79 8.80 20.55
C ALA A 2 -1.55 10.28 20.21
N GLY A 3 -2.44 10.87 19.41
CA GLY A 3 -2.50 12.31 19.13
C GLY A 3 -1.84 12.80 17.84
N TYR A 4 -1.18 11.94 17.05
CA TYR A 4 -0.62 12.33 15.75
C TYR A 4 -1.61 11.99 14.63
N PRO A 5 -1.85 12.87 13.63
CA PRO A 5 -2.63 12.54 12.45
C PRO A 5 -1.94 11.41 11.70
N THR A 6 -2.67 10.33 11.48
CA THR A 6 -2.13 9.13 10.87
C THR A 6 -3.15 8.52 9.95
N VAL A 7 -2.70 8.13 8.76
CA VAL A 7 -3.47 7.32 7.81
C VAL A 7 -2.64 6.11 7.40
N TYR A 8 -3.31 4.98 7.23
CA TYR A 8 -2.72 3.74 6.75
C TYR A 8 -3.34 3.36 5.42
N PHE A 9 -2.50 3.23 4.40
CA PHE A 9 -2.87 2.78 3.07
C PHE A 9 -2.25 1.40 2.80
N ASP A 10 -3.12 0.40 2.72
CA ASP A 10 -2.76 -0.95 2.26
C ASP A 10 -2.81 -0.97 0.73
N ALA A 11 -1.65 -1.00 0.08
CA ALA A 11 -1.58 -0.95 -1.37
C ALA A 11 -2.16 -2.21 -2.02
N TRP A 12 -1.92 -3.37 -1.41
CA TRP A 12 -2.39 -4.65 -1.94
C TRP A 12 -3.90 -4.77 -1.84
N LYS A 13 -4.51 -4.36 -0.73
CA LYS A 13 -5.97 -4.31 -0.59
C LYS A 13 -6.64 -3.43 -1.64
N ASN A 14 -5.93 -2.43 -2.16
CA ASN A 14 -6.43 -1.48 -3.15
C ASN A 14 -5.95 -1.78 -4.59
N ASP A 15 -5.27 -2.90 -4.84
CA ASP A 15 -4.66 -3.18 -6.15
C ASP A 15 -5.65 -3.66 -7.24
N PHE A 16 -6.92 -3.83 -6.86
CA PHE A 16 -8.03 -4.15 -7.77
C PHE A 16 -8.48 -2.95 -8.61
N THR A 17 -8.19 -1.71 -8.20
CA THR A 17 -8.49 -0.53 -9.02
C THR A 17 -7.41 -0.32 -10.09
N PRO A 18 -7.80 0.07 -11.31
CA PRO A 18 -6.84 0.45 -12.35
C PRO A 18 -6.22 1.83 -12.10
N GLU A 19 -6.68 2.63 -11.12
CA GLU A 19 -6.12 3.96 -10.82
C GLU A 19 -5.56 4.05 -9.39
N PRO A 20 -4.30 3.62 -9.15
CA PRO A 20 -3.71 3.57 -7.81
C PRO A 20 -3.77 4.91 -7.05
N LEU A 21 -3.49 6.01 -7.74
CA LEU A 21 -3.48 7.34 -7.13
C LEU A 21 -4.88 7.79 -6.67
N VAL A 22 -5.96 7.32 -7.32
CA VAL A 22 -7.33 7.63 -6.90
C VAL A 22 -7.64 6.97 -5.56
N ALA A 23 -7.36 5.67 -5.45
CA ALA A 23 -7.54 4.94 -4.20
C ALA A 23 -6.70 5.56 -3.07
N PHE A 24 -5.45 5.89 -3.36
CA PHE A 24 -4.55 6.53 -2.41
C PHE A 24 -5.09 7.86 -1.86
N ILE A 25 -5.51 8.77 -2.75
CA ILE A 25 -6.05 10.08 -2.34
C ILE A 25 -7.37 9.92 -1.57
N SER A 26 -8.20 8.94 -1.94
CA SER A 26 -9.46 8.64 -1.23
C SER A 26 -9.20 8.20 0.21
N GLU A 27 -8.25 7.29 0.42
CA GLU A 27 -7.87 6.80 1.76
C GLU A 27 -7.24 7.92 2.60
N ILE A 28 -6.42 8.79 2.01
CA ILE A 28 -5.90 10.00 2.69
C ILE A 28 -7.05 10.92 3.13
N ASP A 29 -7.99 11.23 2.23
CA ASP A 29 -9.14 12.11 2.51
C ASP A 29 -9.95 11.57 3.69
N GLN A 30 -10.28 10.27 3.66
CA GLN A 30 -11.06 9.60 4.69
C GLN A 30 -10.31 9.44 6.01
N GLY A 31 -9.04 9.05 5.97
CA GLY A 31 -8.23 8.77 7.15
C GLY A 31 -7.80 10.02 7.91
N LEU A 32 -7.46 11.11 7.22
CA LEU A 32 -6.97 12.32 7.87
C LEU A 32 -8.07 13.34 8.20
N SER A 33 -9.17 13.39 7.46
CA SER A 33 -10.29 14.31 7.71
C SER A 33 -10.77 14.37 9.18
N PRO A 34 -10.93 13.24 9.91
CA PRO A 34 -11.38 13.25 11.29
C PRO A 34 -10.50 14.05 12.24
N PHE A 35 -9.18 14.05 12.02
CA PHE A 35 -8.22 14.76 12.87
C PHE A 35 -8.37 16.28 12.83
N PHE A 36 -8.97 16.81 11.75
CA PHE A 36 -9.06 18.25 11.53
C PHE A 36 -10.45 18.82 11.81
N LYS A 37 -11.44 17.99 12.18
CA LYS A 37 -12.84 18.41 12.35
C LYS A 37 -13.01 19.55 13.37
N GLY A 38 -12.23 19.55 14.45
CA GLY A 38 -12.25 20.58 15.50
C GLY A 38 -11.42 21.83 15.19
N ILE A 39 -10.68 21.86 14.09
CA ILE A 39 -9.70 22.91 13.76
C ILE A 39 -10.09 23.53 12.40
N PRO A 40 -10.92 24.59 12.37
CA PRO A 40 -11.52 25.10 11.13
C PRO A 40 -10.50 25.47 10.03
N ARG A 41 -9.37 26.08 10.43
CA ARG A 41 -8.28 26.43 9.49
C ARG A 41 -7.64 25.18 8.88
N ALA A 42 -7.26 24.21 9.72
CA ALA A 42 -6.69 22.95 9.26
C ALA A 42 -7.65 22.20 8.33
N LYS A 43 -8.93 22.09 8.71
CA LYS A 43 -9.98 21.47 7.87
C LYS A 43 -10.09 22.15 6.50
N LYS A 44 -10.07 23.49 6.47
CA LYS A 44 -10.11 24.26 5.22
C LYS A 44 -8.91 23.94 4.33
N TYR A 45 -7.69 24.03 4.87
CA TYR A 45 -6.48 23.77 4.10
C TYR A 45 -6.39 22.33 3.61
N PHE A 46 -6.77 21.36 4.44
CA PHE A 46 -6.85 19.95 4.05
C PHE A 46 -7.83 19.73 2.89
N ASN A 47 -9.05 20.28 2.98
CA ASN A 47 -10.04 20.18 1.91
C ASN A 47 -9.56 20.83 0.60
N GLU A 48 -8.89 21.99 0.68
CA GLU A 48 -8.29 22.65 -0.49
C GLU A 48 -7.18 21.78 -1.11
N ALA A 49 -6.35 21.13 -0.29
CA ALA A 49 -5.35 20.17 -0.77
C ALA A 49 -6.04 19.00 -1.50
N MET A 50 -7.01 18.33 -0.88
CA MET A 50 -7.71 17.20 -1.49
C MET A 50 -8.43 17.59 -2.79
N ASN A 51 -9.04 18.78 -2.83
CA ASN A 51 -9.71 19.29 -4.02
C ASN A 51 -8.75 19.54 -5.19
N SER A 52 -7.53 20.02 -4.91
CA SER A 52 -6.51 20.20 -5.95
C SER A 52 -6.10 18.86 -6.59
N MET A 53 -5.97 17.80 -5.79
CA MET A 53 -5.66 16.45 -6.27
C MET A 53 -6.83 15.81 -7.00
N LYS A 54 -8.08 16.04 -6.56
CA LYS A 54 -9.27 15.59 -7.31
C LYS A 54 -9.29 16.13 -8.74
N GLN A 55 -8.70 17.30 -9.02
CA GLN A 55 -8.58 17.83 -10.40
C GLN A 55 -7.57 17.05 -11.25
N VAL A 56 -6.53 16.48 -10.65
CA VAL A 56 -5.53 15.63 -11.33
C VAL A 56 -6.16 14.31 -11.77
N LEU A 57 -7.11 13.79 -10.99
CA LEU A 57 -7.72 12.48 -11.20
C LEU A 57 -8.84 12.48 -12.27
N LYS A 58 -9.48 13.62 -12.53
CA LYS A 58 -10.62 13.74 -13.47
C LYS A 58 -10.34 13.23 -14.89
N PRO A 59 -9.19 13.52 -15.52
CA PRO A 59 -8.91 13.04 -16.88
C PRO A 59 -8.58 11.55 -16.95
N ALA A 60 -7.89 11.01 -15.94
CA ALA A 60 -7.56 9.59 -15.85
C ALA A 60 -8.82 8.72 -15.78
N LEU A 61 -9.78 9.13 -14.94
CA LEU A 61 -11.09 8.47 -14.81
C LEU A 61 -11.89 8.45 -16.13
N LYS A 62 -11.77 9.51 -16.93
CA LYS A 62 -12.42 9.54 -18.26
C LYS A 62 -11.78 8.51 -19.17
N ALA A 63 -10.45 8.50 -19.29
CA ALA A 63 -9.72 7.61 -20.19
C ALA A 63 -9.90 6.11 -19.86
N THR A 64 -9.89 5.74 -18.57
CA THR A 64 -10.11 4.35 -18.13
C THR A 64 -11.53 3.87 -18.39
N MET A 65 -12.55 4.72 -18.24
CA MET A 65 -13.92 4.39 -18.65
C MET A 65 -14.02 4.04 -20.15
N PHE A 66 -13.30 4.74 -21.03
CA PHE A 66 -13.26 4.39 -22.47
C PHE A 66 -12.58 3.04 -22.74
N GLY A 67 -11.51 2.73 -22.03
CA GLY A 67 -10.74 1.49 -22.20
C GLY A 67 -11.47 0.25 -21.67
N VAL A 68 -12.06 0.35 -20.47
CA VAL A 68 -12.82 -0.74 -19.83
C VAL A 68 -14.13 -1.00 -20.56
N ALA A 69 -14.82 0.03 -21.04
CA ALA A 69 -16.09 -0.14 -21.74
C ALA A 69 -15.95 -0.86 -23.11
N LYS A 70 -14.80 -0.72 -23.77
CA LYS A 70 -14.57 -1.32 -25.10
C LYS A 70 -14.17 -2.81 -25.05
N HIS A 71 -13.53 -3.26 -23.97
CA HIS A 71 -12.99 -4.62 -23.89
C HIS A 71 -13.48 -5.45 -22.69
N GLY A 72 -14.02 -4.86 -21.62
CA GLY A 72 -14.33 -5.59 -20.37
C GLY A 72 -15.81 -5.85 -20.09
N LEU A 73 -16.75 -5.06 -20.65
CA LEU A 73 -18.15 -5.05 -20.21
C LEU A 73 -19.19 -5.43 -21.28
N GLY A 74 -18.78 -5.71 -22.53
CA GLY A 74 -19.71 -6.07 -23.61
C GLY A 74 -20.75 -4.99 -23.95
N LEU A 75 -20.53 -3.76 -23.49
CA LEU A 75 -21.42 -2.64 -23.75
C LEU A 75 -21.25 -2.17 -25.20
N SER A 76 -22.36 -2.06 -25.94
CA SER A 76 -22.39 -1.52 -27.30
C SER A 76 -21.77 -0.12 -27.33
N SER A 77 -21.16 0.25 -28.47
CA SER A 77 -20.61 1.58 -28.74
C SER A 77 -21.58 2.72 -28.39
N ASP A 78 -22.89 2.48 -28.49
CA ASP A 78 -23.94 3.46 -28.19
C ASP A 78 -24.06 3.77 -26.69
N HIS A 79 -23.75 2.81 -25.81
CA HIS A 79 -23.77 3.02 -24.35
C HIS A 79 -22.52 3.73 -23.87
N VAL A 80 -21.38 3.50 -24.53
CA VAL A 80 -20.13 4.23 -24.28
C VAL A 80 -20.35 5.72 -24.58
N VAL A 81 -20.96 6.04 -25.72
CA VAL A 81 -21.29 7.42 -26.14
C VAL A 81 -22.24 8.12 -25.16
N LYS A 82 -23.27 7.41 -24.64
CA LYS A 82 -24.19 7.98 -23.63
C LYS A 82 -23.49 8.35 -22.33
N LEU A 83 -22.65 7.46 -21.78
CA LEU A 83 -21.89 7.73 -20.56
C LEU A 83 -20.94 8.92 -20.72
N ILE A 84 -20.35 9.08 -21.90
CA ILE A 84 -19.49 10.23 -22.22
C ILE A 84 -20.29 11.53 -22.23
N SER A 85 -21.51 11.51 -22.78
CA SER A 85 -22.39 12.69 -22.83
C SER A 85 -22.87 13.12 -21.44
N GLU A 86 -23.21 12.17 -20.57
CA GLU A 86 -23.64 12.44 -19.19
C GLU A 86 -22.50 12.99 -18.32
N VAL A 87 -21.27 12.51 -18.51
CA VAL A 87 -20.09 12.96 -17.73
C VAL A 87 -19.44 14.23 -18.31
N SER A 88 -19.74 14.58 -19.56
CA SER A 88 -19.18 15.77 -20.23
C SER A 88 -20.12 16.99 -20.25
N GLY A 89 -21.35 16.86 -19.74
CA GLY A 89 -22.30 17.98 -19.64
C GLY A 89 -22.61 18.64 -20.98
N GLY A 90 -22.40 17.93 -22.08
CA GLY A 90 -22.56 18.41 -23.45
C GLY A 90 -23.81 17.81 -24.07
N ASP A 91 -24.85 18.64 -24.18
CA ASP A 91 -26.03 18.38 -24.99
C ASP A 91 -25.67 18.58 -26.47
N THR A 92 -25.72 17.55 -27.30
CA THR A 92 -26.07 17.66 -28.74
C THR A 92 -26.35 16.29 -29.34
N GLY A 93 -27.44 16.24 -30.09
CA GLY A 93 -28.05 15.04 -30.66
C GLY A 93 -27.18 14.25 -31.63
N VAL A 94 -27.59 12.99 -31.76
CA VAL A 94 -27.11 12.00 -32.72
C VAL A 94 -27.28 12.54 -34.14
N ALA A 95 -26.18 12.60 -34.90
CA ALA A 95 -26.22 12.66 -36.36
C ALA A 95 -25.12 11.75 -36.93
N THR A 96 -25.54 10.57 -37.39
CA THR A 96 -24.77 9.71 -38.28
C THR A 96 -24.55 10.43 -39.61
N ARG A 97 -23.32 10.88 -39.86
CA ARG A 97 -22.88 11.26 -41.20
C ARG A 97 -21.40 10.93 -41.35
N GLU A 98 -21.10 9.97 -42.21
CA GLU A 98 -19.74 9.72 -42.69
C GLU A 98 -19.24 11.01 -43.37
N VAL A 99 -18.41 11.76 -42.64
CA VAL A 99 -17.65 12.88 -43.17
C VAL A 99 -16.22 12.38 -43.26
N MET A 100 -15.68 12.22 -44.47
CA MET A 100 -14.23 12.13 -44.65
C MET A 100 -13.65 13.45 -44.13
N PRO A 101 -12.82 13.43 -43.05
CA PRO A 101 -12.33 14.66 -42.47
C PRO A 101 -11.38 15.34 -43.47
N ASN A 102 -11.57 16.64 -43.67
CA ASN A 102 -10.72 17.45 -44.52
C ASN A 102 -9.33 17.56 -43.87
N ILE A 103 -8.24 17.65 -44.64
CA ILE A 103 -6.87 17.70 -44.10
C ILE A 103 -6.70 18.87 -43.10
N ALA A 104 -7.36 20.00 -43.35
CA ALA A 104 -7.38 21.14 -42.45
C ALA A 104 -8.11 20.88 -41.11
N ASP A 105 -9.10 19.97 -41.08
CA ASP A 105 -9.80 19.56 -39.87
C ASP A 105 -8.97 18.55 -39.06
N ILE A 106 -8.16 17.73 -39.75
CA ILE A 106 -7.15 16.86 -39.12
C ILE A 106 -6.05 17.71 -38.46
N GLU A 107 -5.53 18.73 -39.14
CA GLU A 107 -4.52 19.64 -38.59
C GLU A 107 -5.06 20.44 -37.40
N LYS A 108 -6.29 20.98 -37.48
CA LYS A 108 -6.94 21.66 -36.36
C LYS A 108 -7.22 20.72 -35.19
N GLY A 109 -7.67 19.49 -35.48
CA GLY A 109 -7.90 18.46 -34.46
C GLY A 109 -6.61 18.05 -33.75
N MET A 110 -5.49 17.95 -34.48
CA MET A 110 -4.18 17.63 -33.92
C MET A 110 -3.62 18.79 -33.07
N SER A 111 -3.72 20.04 -33.54
CA SER A 111 -3.34 21.21 -32.76
C SER A 111 -4.17 21.36 -31.49
N ALA A 112 -5.49 21.18 -31.59
CA ALA A 112 -6.39 21.24 -30.43
C ALA A 112 -6.12 20.11 -29.43
N ALA A 113 -5.80 18.91 -29.90
CA ALA A 113 -5.39 17.79 -29.05
C ALA A 113 -4.05 18.08 -28.34
N VAL A 114 -3.08 18.67 -29.03
CA VAL A 114 -1.81 19.10 -28.45
C VAL A 114 -2.03 20.21 -27.42
N ASP A 115 -2.82 21.24 -27.73
CA ASP A 115 -3.13 22.33 -26.80
C ASP A 115 -3.89 21.83 -25.57
N ALA A 116 -4.83 20.90 -25.76
CA ALA A 116 -5.55 20.25 -24.67
C ALA A 116 -4.60 19.42 -23.79
N ALA A 117 -3.70 18.63 -24.38
CA ALA A 117 -2.70 17.86 -23.66
C ALA A 117 -1.73 18.77 -22.88
N LEU A 118 -1.25 19.86 -23.50
CA LEU A 118 -0.38 20.86 -22.86
C LEU A 118 -1.09 21.56 -21.71
N LYS A 119 -2.34 21.97 -21.90
CA LYS A 119 -3.16 22.60 -20.85
C LYS A 119 -3.42 21.62 -19.70
N GLN A 120 -3.70 20.36 -20.01
CA GLN A 120 -3.85 19.30 -19.02
C GLN A 120 -2.56 19.07 -18.22
N HIS A 121 -1.41 18.95 -18.88
CA HIS A 121 -0.12 18.82 -18.21
C HIS A 121 0.18 20.02 -17.30
N LYS A 122 -0.09 21.24 -17.77
CA LYS A 122 0.08 22.47 -16.97
C LYS A 122 -0.83 22.47 -15.75
N ASN A 123 -2.10 22.06 -15.90
CA ASN A 123 -3.06 21.98 -14.81
C ASN A 123 -2.62 20.94 -13.76
N THR A 124 -2.19 19.74 -14.19
CA THR A 124 -1.71 18.70 -13.27
C THR A 124 -0.51 19.18 -12.45
N LYS A 125 0.48 19.80 -13.11
CA LYS A 125 1.64 20.37 -12.43
C LYS A 125 1.23 21.43 -11.39
N GLN A 126 0.31 22.32 -11.76
CA GLN A 126 -0.19 23.35 -10.85
C GLN A 126 -0.94 22.75 -9.67
N SER A 127 -1.77 21.72 -9.88
CA SER A 127 -2.48 21.03 -8.81
C SER A 127 -1.54 20.41 -7.78
N ILE A 128 -0.45 19.78 -8.22
CA ILE A 128 0.56 19.21 -7.31
C ILE A 128 1.25 20.31 -6.48
N VAL A 129 1.58 21.45 -7.11
CA VAL A 129 2.15 22.61 -6.39
C VAL A 129 1.16 23.13 -5.34
N THR A 130 -0.09 23.38 -5.75
CA THR A 130 -1.15 23.82 -4.84
C THR A 130 -1.35 22.82 -3.70
N PHE A 131 -1.32 21.51 -3.97
CA PHE A 131 -1.43 20.49 -2.94
C PHE A 131 -0.36 20.64 -1.86
N LYS A 132 0.92 20.78 -2.25
CA LYS A 132 2.03 20.94 -1.30
C LYS A 132 1.92 22.25 -0.51
N GLU A 133 1.54 23.34 -1.16
CA GLU A 133 1.30 24.63 -0.49
C GLU A 133 0.21 24.50 0.56
N LYS A 134 -0.90 23.83 0.23
CA LYS A 134 -2.01 23.62 1.18
C LYS A 134 -1.67 22.67 2.32
N LEU A 135 -0.87 21.64 2.08
CA LEU A 135 -0.33 20.81 3.16
C LEU A 135 0.63 21.59 4.06
N THR A 136 1.43 22.50 3.51
CA THR A 136 2.31 23.38 4.31
C THR A 136 1.48 24.28 5.23
N LEU A 137 0.42 24.89 4.70
CA LEU A 137 -0.51 25.70 5.51
C LEU A 137 -1.30 24.87 6.53
N LEU A 138 -1.63 23.61 6.19
CA LEU A 138 -2.23 22.67 7.13
C LEU A 138 -1.29 22.42 8.32
N VAL A 139 -0.02 22.09 8.07
CA VAL A 139 0.97 21.86 9.14
C VAL A 139 1.08 23.10 10.03
N ALA A 140 1.24 24.30 9.45
CA ALA A 140 1.30 25.55 10.21
C ALA A 140 0.04 25.78 11.08
N ALA A 141 -1.16 25.48 10.57
CA ALA A 141 -2.39 25.61 11.34
C ALA A 141 -2.50 24.58 12.48
N LEU A 142 -1.88 23.41 12.34
CA LEU A 142 -1.85 22.38 13.39
C LEU A 142 -0.85 22.75 14.50
N GLU A 143 0.27 23.39 14.18
CA GLU A 143 1.22 23.92 15.17
C GLU A 143 0.55 24.91 16.13
N GLU A 144 -0.41 25.71 15.64
CA GLU A 144 -1.15 26.69 16.45
C GLU A 144 -2.20 26.07 17.38
N SER A 145 -2.74 24.89 17.05
CA SER A 145 -3.99 24.39 17.67
C SER A 145 -3.79 23.68 19.01
N ASN A 146 -2.60 23.15 19.31
CA ASN A 146 -2.28 22.26 20.45
C ASN A 146 -3.16 20.99 20.63
N ASP A 147 -4.29 20.88 19.94
CA ASP A 147 -5.24 19.74 19.99
C ASP A 147 -4.70 18.48 19.31
N VAL A 148 -3.71 18.66 18.42
CA VAL A 148 -3.16 17.62 17.55
C VAL A 148 -1.64 17.74 17.57
N LYS A 149 -0.95 16.61 17.66
CA LYS A 149 0.51 16.55 17.62
C LYS A 149 0.99 16.46 16.18
N LEU A 150 2.13 17.07 15.92
CA LEU A 150 2.86 16.94 14.66
C LEU A 150 4.06 16.02 14.83
N PRO A 151 4.43 15.26 13.78
CA PRO A 151 4.01 15.46 12.38
C PRO A 151 2.81 14.61 11.93
N ILE A 152 2.37 14.83 10.69
CA ILE A 152 1.39 13.97 10.00
C ILE A 152 2.13 12.75 9.43
N PHE A 153 1.60 11.56 9.65
CA PHE A 153 2.15 10.30 9.14
C PHE A 153 1.22 9.66 8.11
N ILE A 154 1.77 9.28 6.96
CA ILE A 154 1.10 8.56 5.89
C ILE A 154 1.81 7.23 5.69
N PHE A 155 1.21 6.14 6.15
CA PHE A 155 1.75 4.80 6.00
C PHE A 155 1.29 4.20 4.67
N VAL A 156 2.23 3.62 3.93
CA VAL A 156 1.99 2.86 2.70
C VAL A 156 2.57 1.48 2.89
N ASP A 157 1.75 0.44 2.88
CA ASP A 157 2.19 -0.93 3.15
C ASP A 157 1.87 -1.86 1.97
N GLU A 158 2.51 -3.03 1.96
CA GLU A 158 2.23 -4.17 1.07
C GLU A 158 2.46 -3.90 -0.43
N LEU A 159 3.29 -2.90 -0.79
CA LEU A 159 3.63 -2.58 -2.18
C LEU A 159 4.27 -3.75 -2.95
N ASP A 160 5.07 -4.58 -2.29
CA ASP A 160 5.74 -5.73 -2.89
C ASP A 160 4.78 -6.90 -3.21
N ARG A 161 3.54 -6.87 -2.72
CA ARG A 161 2.51 -7.87 -3.04
C ARG A 161 1.56 -7.45 -4.15
N CYS A 162 1.54 -6.16 -4.51
CA CYS A 162 0.74 -5.66 -5.61
C CYS A 162 1.19 -6.23 -6.96
N ARG A 163 0.28 -6.16 -7.94
CA ARG A 163 0.67 -6.35 -9.35
C ARG A 163 1.83 -5.40 -9.73
N PRO A 164 2.82 -5.85 -10.52
CA PRO A 164 4.02 -5.05 -10.79
C PRO A 164 3.75 -3.66 -11.37
N ASP A 165 2.78 -3.55 -12.28
CA ASP A 165 2.35 -2.29 -12.92
C ASP A 165 1.74 -1.35 -11.89
N TYR A 166 0.83 -1.87 -11.06
CA TYR A 166 0.18 -1.11 -10.00
C TYR A 166 1.19 -0.54 -8.99
N ALA A 167 2.14 -1.35 -8.52
CA ALA A 167 3.13 -0.94 -7.52
C ALA A 167 4.00 0.22 -8.02
N VAL A 168 4.49 0.11 -9.27
CA VAL A 168 5.33 1.13 -9.90
C VAL A 168 4.52 2.40 -10.16
N GLU A 169 3.31 2.29 -10.72
CA GLU A 169 2.45 3.43 -10.99
C GLU A 169 2.07 4.18 -9.71
N LEU A 170 1.75 3.44 -8.63
CA LEU A 170 1.45 4.05 -7.33
C LEU A 170 2.65 4.84 -6.81
N LEU A 171 3.85 4.24 -6.80
CA LEU A 171 5.08 4.92 -6.37
C LEU A 171 5.37 6.17 -7.23
N GLU A 172 5.20 6.05 -8.54
CA GLU A 172 5.37 7.17 -9.47
C GLU A 172 4.33 8.28 -9.27
N GLY A 173 3.12 7.93 -8.86
CA GLY A 173 2.08 8.88 -8.51
C GLY A 173 2.38 9.60 -7.19
N ILE A 174 2.65 8.84 -6.11
CA ILE A 174 2.81 9.41 -4.78
C ILE A 174 4.13 10.16 -4.57
N LYS A 175 5.20 9.87 -5.33
CA LYS A 175 6.48 10.60 -5.22
C LYS A 175 6.33 12.10 -5.41
N HIS A 176 5.35 12.51 -6.22
CA HIS A 176 5.08 13.91 -6.47
C HIS A 176 4.46 14.62 -5.28
N LEU A 177 3.92 13.88 -4.30
CA LEU A 177 3.28 14.39 -3.09
C LEU A 177 4.26 14.54 -1.91
N PHE A 178 5.47 13.98 -2.02
CA PHE A 178 6.50 14.03 -0.98
C PHE A 178 7.12 15.42 -0.82
N GLY A 179 7.87 15.62 0.28
CA GLY A 179 8.69 16.80 0.49
C GLY A 179 7.95 18.01 1.07
N VAL A 180 6.90 17.78 1.86
CA VAL A 180 6.27 18.82 2.69
C VAL A 180 6.77 18.66 4.13
N PRO A 181 7.53 19.62 4.70
CA PRO A 181 7.95 19.56 6.09
C PRO A 181 6.76 19.37 7.03
N GLY A 182 6.88 18.45 7.99
CA GLY A 182 5.79 18.08 8.90
C GLY A 182 4.81 17.02 8.35
N VAL A 183 5.04 16.51 7.14
CA VAL A 183 4.32 15.35 6.57
C VAL A 183 5.34 14.28 6.20
N TYR A 184 5.22 13.10 6.81
CA TYR A 184 6.15 11.98 6.59
C TYR A 184 5.41 10.80 5.98
N PHE A 185 5.95 10.30 4.88
CA PHE A 185 5.49 9.07 4.25
C PHE A 185 6.36 7.92 4.77
N LEU A 186 5.74 6.91 5.37
CA LEU A 186 6.40 5.70 5.85
C LEU A 186 5.97 4.55 4.96
N VAL A 187 6.91 4.05 4.17
CA VAL A 187 6.64 2.96 3.24
C VAL A 187 7.22 1.66 3.80
N ALA A 188 6.35 0.72 4.15
CA ALA A 188 6.73 -0.61 4.60
C ALA A 188 6.63 -1.57 3.41
N THR A 189 7.77 -2.16 3.02
CA THR A 189 7.81 -3.09 1.88
C THR A 189 9.07 -3.94 1.92
N ASN A 190 9.00 -5.13 1.32
CA ASN A 190 10.20 -5.89 1.00
C ASN A 190 10.86 -5.33 -0.26
N MET A 191 11.92 -4.53 -0.07
CA MET A 191 12.65 -3.89 -1.17
C MET A 191 13.21 -4.87 -2.22
N ASN A 192 13.56 -6.09 -1.82
CA ASN A 192 14.03 -7.13 -2.75
C ASN A 192 12.91 -7.62 -3.66
N GLN A 193 11.76 -7.94 -3.09
CA GLN A 193 10.61 -8.39 -3.88
C GLN A 193 10.08 -7.28 -4.77
N LEU A 194 9.96 -6.05 -4.25
CA LEU A 194 9.57 -4.90 -5.03
C LEU A 194 10.55 -4.62 -6.18
N GLY A 195 11.85 -4.75 -5.92
CA GLY A 195 12.91 -4.63 -6.93
C GLY A 195 12.75 -5.64 -8.08
N GLU A 196 12.48 -6.90 -7.77
CA GLU A 196 12.20 -7.92 -8.79
C GLU A 196 10.90 -7.62 -9.56
N SER A 197 9.84 -7.14 -8.89
CA SER A 197 8.61 -6.71 -9.54
C SER A 197 8.85 -5.60 -10.58
N THR A 198 9.73 -4.64 -10.30
CA THR A 198 10.05 -3.60 -11.30
C THR A 198 10.74 -4.14 -12.55
N LYS A 199 11.51 -5.23 -12.45
CA LYS A 199 12.14 -5.88 -13.62
C LYS A 199 11.10 -6.48 -14.56
N ALA A 200 9.96 -6.93 -14.03
CA ALA A 200 8.86 -7.42 -14.85
C ALA A 200 8.27 -6.32 -15.76
N ILE A 201 8.39 -5.05 -15.37
CA ILE A 201 7.92 -3.89 -16.15
C ILE A 201 8.96 -3.38 -17.14
N TYR A 202 10.22 -3.22 -16.70
CA TYR A 202 11.27 -2.59 -17.52
C TYR A 202 12.16 -3.58 -18.29
N GLY A 203 12.02 -4.88 -18.02
CA GLY A 203 12.70 -5.95 -18.75
C GLY A 203 13.89 -6.59 -18.01
N ALA A 204 14.32 -7.73 -18.55
CA ALA A 204 15.43 -8.51 -18.01
C ALA A 204 16.74 -7.70 -18.05
N GLY A 205 17.41 -7.59 -16.90
CA GLY A 205 18.65 -6.80 -16.75
C GLY A 205 18.46 -5.39 -16.18
N PHE A 206 17.21 -4.94 -15.97
CA PHE A 206 16.94 -3.69 -15.27
C PHE A 206 17.38 -3.77 -13.80
N ASP A 207 18.07 -2.73 -13.30
CA ASP A 207 18.44 -2.61 -11.89
C ASP A 207 17.29 -1.96 -11.10
N GLY A 208 16.29 -2.78 -10.80
CA GLY A 208 15.09 -2.38 -10.04
C GLY A 208 15.40 -1.80 -8.67
N HIS A 209 16.38 -2.38 -7.97
CA HIS A 209 16.84 -1.90 -6.69
C HIS A 209 17.35 -0.46 -6.74
N ARG A 210 18.24 -0.17 -7.69
CA ARG A 210 18.77 1.19 -7.88
C ARG A 210 17.69 2.16 -8.33
N TYR A 211 16.72 1.70 -9.11
CA TYR A 211 15.58 2.52 -9.51
C TYR A 211 14.75 2.96 -8.30
N LEU A 212 14.40 2.02 -7.41
CA LEU A 212 13.58 2.27 -6.23
C LEU A 212 14.22 3.24 -5.22
N LYS A 213 15.55 3.29 -5.17
CA LYS A 213 16.29 4.28 -4.33
C LYS A 213 15.95 5.74 -4.64
N ARG A 214 15.37 6.05 -5.80
CA ARG A 214 14.96 7.41 -6.18
C ARG A 214 13.72 7.91 -5.43
N PHE A 215 12.95 7.00 -4.81
CA PHE A 215 11.67 7.30 -4.18
C PHE A 215 11.79 7.52 -2.67
N PHE A 216 12.86 7.04 -2.04
CA PHE A 216 13.01 7.04 -0.58
C PHE A 216 14.20 7.90 -0.17
N ASP A 217 13.95 8.85 0.73
CA ASP A 217 15.01 9.69 1.30
C ASP A 217 15.91 8.88 2.26
N MET A 218 15.31 7.94 3.00
CA MET A 218 15.97 7.09 3.99
C MET A 218 15.37 5.69 3.99
N GLU A 219 16.22 4.68 4.19
CA GLU A 219 15.84 3.28 4.34
C GLU A 219 16.17 2.81 5.75
N TYR A 220 15.21 2.16 6.40
CA TYR A 220 15.39 1.57 7.73
C TYR A 220 15.10 0.08 7.66
N PHE A 221 15.95 -0.71 8.30
CA PHE A 221 15.77 -2.15 8.43
C PHE A 221 15.39 -2.48 9.86
N LEU A 222 14.31 -3.23 10.03
CA LEU A 222 13.98 -3.78 11.34
C LEU A 222 14.95 -4.93 11.63
N PRO A 223 15.62 -4.94 12.80
CA PRO A 223 16.48 -6.04 13.15
C PRO A 223 15.66 -7.32 13.27
N LEU A 224 16.25 -8.45 12.87
CA LEU A 224 15.64 -9.74 13.12
C LEU A 224 15.49 -9.94 14.63
N PRO A 225 14.33 -10.42 15.11
CA PRO A 225 14.15 -10.72 16.52
C PRO A 225 15.09 -11.86 16.92
N ASN A 226 15.51 -11.87 18.19
CA ASN A 226 16.26 -12.98 18.74
C ASN A 226 15.42 -14.27 18.64
N SER A 227 15.99 -15.33 18.07
CA SER A 227 15.29 -16.59 17.79
C SER A 227 14.66 -17.21 19.05
N LEU A 228 15.42 -17.28 20.15
CA LEU A 228 14.92 -17.78 21.43
C LEU A 228 13.79 -16.90 22.00
N ALA A 229 13.94 -15.57 21.94
CA ALA A 229 12.93 -14.65 22.42
C ALA A 229 11.63 -14.75 21.61
N TYR A 230 11.73 -14.86 20.28
CA TYR A 230 10.58 -15.07 19.41
C TYR A 230 9.93 -16.43 19.68
N SER A 231 10.72 -17.50 19.79
CA SER A 231 10.20 -18.82 20.16
C SER A 231 9.48 -18.76 21.51
N LYS A 232 10.05 -18.15 22.56
CA LYS A 232 9.35 -17.96 23.84
C LYS A 232 8.00 -17.25 23.67
N SER A 233 7.93 -16.24 22.80
CA SER A 233 6.68 -15.53 22.52
C SER A 233 5.62 -16.43 21.86
N LEU A 234 6.04 -17.34 20.99
CA LEU A 234 5.14 -18.32 20.35
C LEU A 234 4.52 -19.29 21.35
N PHE A 235 5.23 -19.61 22.44
CA PHE A 235 4.77 -20.54 23.47
C PHE A 235 3.93 -19.89 24.59
N LEU A 236 3.83 -18.55 24.67
CA LEU A 236 3.17 -17.84 25.79
C LEU A 236 1.72 -18.28 26.05
N ASN A 237 0.96 -18.60 25.00
CA ASN A 237 -0.46 -18.95 25.09
C ASN A 237 -0.77 -20.35 24.56
N VAL A 238 0.25 -21.21 24.44
CA VAL A 238 0.07 -22.55 23.90
C VAL A 238 -0.29 -23.49 25.05
N PRO A 239 -1.39 -24.26 24.92
CA PRO A 239 -1.76 -25.23 25.94
C PRO A 239 -0.77 -26.39 25.90
N LEU A 240 0.09 -26.43 26.92
CA LEU A 240 1.09 -27.48 27.06
C LEU A 240 0.54 -28.61 27.95
N PRO A 241 0.68 -29.88 27.54
CA PRO A 241 0.45 -31.03 28.42
C PRO A 241 1.35 -30.96 29.66
N PRO A 242 0.98 -31.58 30.80
CA PRO A 242 1.80 -31.59 32.00
C PRO A 242 3.27 -31.95 31.71
N VAL A 243 4.21 -31.18 32.28
CA VAL A 243 5.66 -31.34 32.05
C VAL A 243 6.13 -32.80 32.19
N GLY A 244 5.58 -33.54 33.15
CA GLY A 244 5.89 -34.96 33.37
C GLY A 244 5.42 -35.93 32.29
N LEU A 245 4.75 -35.46 31.23
CA LEU A 245 4.43 -36.27 30.05
C LEU A 245 5.53 -36.23 28.98
N PHE A 246 6.51 -35.33 29.08
CA PHE A 246 7.61 -35.24 28.11
C PHE A 246 8.81 -36.10 28.54
N TYR A 247 9.34 -36.89 27.60
CA TYR A 247 10.47 -37.79 27.83
C TYR A 247 11.44 -37.74 26.64
N THR A 248 12.74 -37.86 26.90
CA THR A 248 13.75 -38.03 25.87
C THR A 248 14.04 -39.53 25.65
N GLY A 249 14.44 -39.91 24.43
CA GLY A 249 14.74 -41.30 24.08
C GLY A 249 16.08 -41.82 24.60
N PHE A 250 16.88 -40.98 25.24
CA PHE A 250 18.15 -41.38 25.87
C PHE A 250 17.85 -41.96 27.26
N GLY A 251 18.38 -43.14 27.55
CA GLY A 251 18.04 -43.98 28.71
C GLY A 251 18.39 -43.44 30.12
N GLY A 252 18.47 -42.12 30.30
CA GLY A 252 18.47 -41.45 31.59
C GLY A 252 17.24 -40.55 31.67
N SER A 253 16.45 -40.69 32.73
CA SER A 253 15.25 -39.89 32.97
C SER A 253 15.60 -38.41 33.14
N ILE A 254 15.72 -37.67 32.04
CA ILE A 254 15.71 -36.21 32.07
C ILE A 254 14.26 -35.82 32.34
N SER A 255 13.92 -35.59 33.60
CA SER A 255 12.67 -34.93 33.97
C SER A 255 12.85 -33.43 33.77
N PHE A 256 12.01 -32.82 32.95
CA PHE A 256 11.99 -31.37 32.82
C PHE A 256 11.31 -30.76 34.06
N GLU A 257 11.91 -29.70 34.63
CA GLU A 257 11.32 -28.99 35.78
C GLU A 257 10.25 -27.98 35.36
N ASN A 258 10.36 -27.43 34.15
CA ASN A 258 9.47 -26.43 33.58
C ASN A 258 9.39 -26.60 32.04
N TYR A 259 8.71 -25.68 31.34
CA TYR A 259 8.57 -25.73 29.88
C TYR A 259 9.64 -24.96 29.10
N ASP A 260 10.65 -24.38 29.75
CA ASP A 260 11.66 -23.53 29.07
C ASP A 260 12.47 -24.29 28.02
N PHE A 261 12.56 -25.62 28.14
CA PHE A 261 13.23 -26.48 27.17
C PHE A 261 12.53 -26.49 25.81
N LEU A 262 11.20 -26.28 25.75
CA LEU A 262 10.45 -26.34 24.49
C LEU A 262 10.80 -25.16 23.56
N PRO A 263 10.73 -23.88 24.00
CA PRO A 263 11.22 -22.77 23.19
C PRO A 263 12.71 -22.87 22.82
N TYR A 264 13.52 -23.42 23.72
CA TYR A 264 14.96 -23.59 23.46
C TYR A 264 15.21 -24.61 22.33
N ILE A 265 14.61 -25.79 22.41
CA ILE A 265 14.70 -26.82 21.36
C ILE A 265 14.13 -26.26 20.04
N PHE A 266 12.95 -25.63 20.11
CA PHE A 266 12.29 -25.09 18.94
C PHE A 266 13.14 -24.03 18.23
N SER A 267 13.70 -23.07 18.96
CA SER A 267 14.60 -22.06 18.38
C SER A 267 15.88 -22.67 17.84
N THR A 268 16.48 -23.65 18.52
CA THR A 268 17.67 -24.35 18.03
C THR A 268 17.40 -25.07 16.70
N CYS A 269 16.27 -25.78 16.60
CA CYS A 269 15.85 -26.42 15.36
C CYS A 269 15.58 -25.38 14.26
N ALA A 270 14.85 -24.31 14.58
CA ALA A 270 14.55 -23.24 13.62
C ALA A 270 15.82 -22.61 13.05
N ASP A 271 16.81 -22.33 13.90
CA ASP A 271 18.09 -21.76 13.49
C ASP A 271 18.89 -22.75 12.63
N HIS A 272 18.91 -24.04 13.01
CA HIS A 272 19.61 -25.08 12.25
C HIS A 272 19.05 -25.26 10.82
N PHE A 273 17.73 -25.22 10.67
CA PHE A 273 17.07 -25.36 9.37
C PHE A 273 16.92 -24.02 8.61
N GLY A 274 17.37 -22.90 9.19
CA GLY A 274 17.25 -21.58 8.56
C GLY A 274 15.80 -21.11 8.39
N CYS A 275 14.90 -21.50 9.31
CA CYS A 275 13.48 -21.17 9.23
C CYS A 275 13.22 -19.68 9.43
N SER A 276 12.45 -19.06 8.53
CA SER A 276 11.97 -17.69 8.72
C SER A 276 11.00 -17.59 9.90
N LEU A 277 10.74 -16.38 10.40
CA LEU A 277 9.75 -16.16 11.47
C LEU A 277 8.36 -16.68 11.10
N ARG A 278 8.02 -16.66 9.81
CA ARG A 278 6.76 -17.19 9.28
C ARG A 278 6.75 -18.71 9.28
N ASP A 279 7.85 -19.34 8.86
CA ASP A 279 7.98 -20.80 8.90
C ASP A 279 7.89 -21.29 10.35
N GLN A 280 8.56 -20.60 11.27
CA GLN A 280 8.47 -20.86 12.71
C GLN A 280 7.04 -20.71 13.22
N PHE A 281 6.32 -19.64 12.85
CA PHE A 281 4.92 -19.48 13.25
C PHE A 281 4.04 -20.62 12.72
N GLN A 282 4.21 -21.01 11.46
CA GLN A 282 3.46 -22.11 10.83
C GLN A 282 3.78 -23.47 11.48
N ALA A 283 5.07 -23.75 11.71
CA ALA A 283 5.53 -24.94 12.42
C ALA A 283 4.94 -24.99 13.83
N MET A 284 4.88 -23.84 14.52
CA MET A 284 4.26 -23.76 15.84
C MET A 284 2.77 -24.08 15.79
N LYS A 285 2.04 -23.64 14.76
CA LYS A 285 0.62 -23.98 14.61
C LYS A 285 0.40 -25.47 14.41
N ILE A 286 1.28 -26.14 13.66
CA ILE A 286 1.26 -27.60 13.51
C ILE A 286 1.59 -28.29 14.84
N PHE A 287 2.60 -27.79 15.54
CA PHE A 287 3.01 -28.32 16.84
C PHE A 287 1.90 -28.19 17.90
N GLU A 288 1.26 -27.01 17.99
CA GLU A 288 0.10 -26.75 18.84
C GLU A 288 -1.05 -27.72 18.52
N ALA A 289 -1.40 -27.89 17.25
CA ALA A 289 -2.43 -28.84 16.83
C ALA A 289 -2.09 -30.29 17.20
N ALA A 290 -0.80 -30.67 17.08
CA ALA A 290 -0.33 -31.99 17.49
C ALA A 290 -0.47 -32.18 19.01
N LEU A 291 -0.10 -31.19 19.82
CA LEU A 291 -0.24 -31.25 21.28
C LEU A 291 -1.67 -31.48 21.74
N TYR A 292 -2.65 -30.83 21.10
CA TYR A 292 -4.07 -31.07 21.38
C TYR A 292 -4.48 -32.53 21.17
N SER A 293 -3.89 -33.22 20.20
CA SER A 293 -4.19 -34.63 19.92
C SER A 293 -3.57 -35.62 20.92
N VAL A 294 -2.56 -35.18 21.69
CA VAL A 294 -1.77 -36.06 22.59
C VAL A 294 -1.84 -35.67 24.08
N ALA A 295 -2.74 -34.77 24.46
CA ALA A 295 -2.79 -34.13 25.78
C ALA A 295 -2.67 -35.06 27.02
N ASN A 296 -3.08 -36.34 26.90
CA ASN A 296 -3.03 -37.34 27.98
C ASN A 296 -2.08 -38.52 27.70
N ARG A 297 -1.18 -38.42 26.71
CA ARG A 297 -0.23 -39.48 26.34
C ARG A 297 1.20 -39.05 26.66
N ARG A 298 2.10 -40.02 26.83
CA ARG A 298 3.54 -39.76 26.91
C ARG A 298 4.03 -39.23 25.56
N ILE A 299 4.80 -38.15 25.60
CA ILE A 299 5.33 -37.45 24.44
C ILE A 299 6.83 -37.67 24.42
N HIS A 300 7.30 -38.42 23.42
CA HIS A 300 8.71 -38.63 23.19
C HIS A 300 9.26 -37.48 22.35
N ILE A 301 10.25 -36.78 22.89
CA ILE A 301 10.96 -35.73 22.18
C ILE A 301 12.23 -36.35 21.60
N HIS A 302 12.28 -36.40 20.28
CA HIS A 302 13.47 -36.71 19.52
C HIS A 302 14.04 -35.39 19.00
N CYS A 303 15.19 -34.99 19.53
CA CYS A 303 16.00 -33.91 18.99
C CYS A 303 17.18 -34.51 18.27
#